data_AF-A0A7C6NGS0-F1
#
_entry.id   AF-A0A7C6NGS0-F1
#
_cell.length_a   1.000
_cell.length_b   1.000
_cell.length_c   1.000
_cell.angle_alpha   90.00
_cell.angle_beta   90.00
_cell.angle_gamma   90.00
#
_symmetry.space_group_name_H-M   'P 1'
#
loop_
_entity.id
_entity.type
_entity.pdbx_description
1 polymer ?
#
loop_
_entity_poly.entity_id
_entity_poly.type
_entity_poly.pdbx_seq_one_letter_code
_entity_poly.pdbx_strand_id
1 'polypeptide(L)'
;MKRFLLIVAVITLVGGVFFAAGAKEAKAEETKVLRVWDIYPEGTPFRGVLDGAIGRFKANYPDYEVEIISYGDMSNYKTKFATMMAAGAKDADVFQTWGGGQLAMYADKGLVMDLTPSMKSEG
;
A
#
# COMPACT_ATOMS: atom_id res chain seq x y z
N MET A 1 1.83 25.92 -53.09
CA MET A 1 1.25 24.57 -52.89
C MET A 1 1.71 23.89 -51.59
N LYS A 2 3.01 23.90 -51.22
CA LYS A 2 3.46 23.35 -49.91
C LYS A 2 3.05 24.19 -48.67
N ARG A 3 2.85 25.50 -48.84
CA ARG A 3 2.36 26.40 -47.78
C ARG A 3 0.83 26.37 -47.57
N PHE A 4 0.09 25.85 -48.54
CA PHE A 4 -1.36 25.66 -48.43
C PHE A 4 -1.71 24.30 -47.77
N LEU A 5 -0.82 23.31 -47.88
CA LEU A 5 -0.94 22.03 -47.17
C LEU A 5 -0.68 22.15 -45.66
N LEU A 6 0.16 23.10 -45.23
CA LEU A 6 0.47 23.33 -43.81
C LEU A 6 -0.65 24.02 -43.04
N ILE A 7 -1.53 24.78 -43.71
CA ILE A 7 -2.64 25.50 -43.05
C ILE A 7 -3.84 24.57 -42.80
N VAL A 8 -4.05 23.56 -43.65
CA VAL A 8 -5.10 22.54 -43.46
C VAL A 8 -4.71 21.55 -42.35
N ALA A 9 -3.42 21.27 -42.15
CA ALA A 9 -2.93 20.38 -41.10
C ALA A 9 -2.95 20.98 -39.68
N VAL A 10 -3.03 22.31 -39.55
CA VAL A 10 -3.09 22.99 -38.24
C VAL A 10 -4.53 23.19 -37.77
N ILE A 11 -5.51 23.26 -38.67
CA ILE A 11 -6.93 23.40 -38.32
C ILE A 11 -7.53 22.08 -37.83
N THR A 12 -6.99 20.93 -38.24
CA THR A 12 -7.38 19.62 -37.68
C THR A 12 -6.85 19.36 -36.26
N LEU A 13 -5.86 20.13 -35.78
CA LEU A 13 -5.32 19.99 -34.42
C LEU A 13 -6.08 20.80 -33.37
N VAL A 14 -7.05 21.63 -33.77
CA VAL A 14 -7.87 22.46 -32.85
C VAL A 14 -9.35 21.99 -32.80
N GLY A 15 -9.76 21.10 -33.70
CA GLY A 15 -11.14 20.60 -33.81
C GLY A 15 -11.56 19.51 -32.80
N GLY A 16 -10.71 19.11 -31.87
CA GLY A 16 -10.97 18.01 -30.93
C GLY A 16 -11.65 18.38 -29.60
N VAL A 17 -11.99 19.65 -29.36
CA VAL A 17 -12.41 20.15 -28.03
C VAL A 17 -13.94 20.14 -27.81
N PHE A 18 -14.74 19.57 -28.71
CA PHE A 18 -16.21 19.70 -28.62
C PHE A 18 -17.03 18.42 -28.69
N PHE A 19 -16.54 17.30 -28.13
CA PHE A 19 -17.39 16.14 -27.90
C PHE A 19 -17.10 15.47 -26.54
N ALA A 20 -17.98 15.79 -25.57
CA ALA A 20 -18.45 14.96 -24.45
C ALA A 20 -18.58 15.76 -23.14
N ALA A 21 -19.39 16.82 -23.16
CA ALA A 21 -20.08 17.24 -21.96
C ALA A 21 -21.09 16.15 -21.59
N GLY A 22 -20.91 15.48 -20.44
CA GLY A 22 -21.95 14.62 -19.86
C GLY A 22 -21.54 13.21 -19.43
N ALA A 23 -20.27 12.81 -19.53
CA ALA A 23 -19.81 11.65 -18.77
C ALA A 23 -19.61 12.11 -17.32
N LYS A 24 -20.50 11.69 -16.42
CA LYS A 24 -20.25 11.74 -14.98
C LYS A 24 -18.91 11.04 -14.78
N GLU A 25 -17.85 11.79 -14.50
CA GLU A 25 -16.56 11.23 -14.11
C GLU A 25 -16.87 10.32 -12.92
N ALA A 26 -16.89 9.01 -13.17
CA ALA A 26 -16.85 8.03 -12.12
C ALA A 26 -15.51 8.29 -11.45
N LYS A 27 -15.54 9.02 -10.34
CA LYS A 27 -14.40 9.19 -9.46
C LYS A 27 -13.91 7.78 -9.18
N ALA A 28 -12.80 7.39 -9.81
CA ALA A 28 -12.19 6.10 -9.55
C ALA A 28 -11.97 6.08 -8.04
N GLU A 29 -12.70 5.21 -7.36
CA GLU A 29 -12.56 5.03 -5.93
C GLU A 29 -11.12 4.53 -5.74
N GLU A 30 -10.28 5.37 -5.12
CA GLU A 30 -8.87 5.09 -4.94
C GLU A 30 -8.77 3.81 -4.10
N THR A 31 -8.32 2.72 -4.72
CA THR A 31 -8.17 1.43 -4.04
C THR A 31 -7.24 1.61 -2.86
N LYS A 32 -7.73 1.30 -1.66
CA LYS A 32 -6.95 1.44 -0.43
C LYS A 32 -6.04 0.23 -0.30
N VAL A 33 -4.73 0.44 -0.33
CA VAL A 33 -3.76 -0.65 -0.19
C VAL A 33 -3.27 -0.73 1.25
N LEU A 34 -3.41 -1.90 1.88
CA LEU A 34 -2.82 -2.24 3.17
C LEU A 34 -1.56 -3.09 2.93
N ARG A 35 -0.38 -2.57 3.29
CA ARG A 35 0.91 -3.26 3.11
C ARG A 35 1.32 -3.97 4.39
N VAL A 36 1.52 -5.28 4.27
CA VAL A 36 1.83 -6.18 5.38
C VAL A 36 3.20 -6.79 5.16
N TRP A 37 4.13 -6.61 6.11
CA TRP A 37 5.45 -7.24 6.07
C TRP A 37 5.55 -8.39 7.07
N ASP A 38 6.10 -9.52 6.63
CA ASP A 38 6.30 -10.70 7.46
C ASP A 38 7.62 -11.43 7.18
N ILE A 39 7.94 -12.39 8.07
CA ILE A 39 9.19 -13.18 8.04
C ILE A 39 8.99 -14.62 7.61
N TYR A 40 7.76 -15.02 7.27
CA TYR A 40 7.41 -16.44 7.20
C TYR A 40 8.04 -17.07 5.97
N PRO A 41 8.79 -18.18 6.13
CA PRO A 41 9.27 -18.96 5.00
C PRO A 41 8.10 -19.56 4.23
N GLU A 42 8.27 -19.70 2.91
CA GLU A 42 7.34 -20.43 2.07
C GLU A 42 7.18 -21.89 2.54
N GLY A 43 6.01 -22.48 2.31
CA GLY A 43 5.72 -23.86 2.70
C GLY A 43 5.54 -24.09 4.21
N THR A 44 5.57 -23.04 5.03
CA THR A 44 5.29 -23.15 6.47
C THR A 44 3.80 -22.95 6.78
N PRO A 45 3.27 -23.53 7.90
CA PRO A 45 1.87 -23.36 8.27
C PRO A 45 1.50 -21.91 8.63
N PHE A 46 2.49 -21.07 8.92
CA PHE A 46 2.28 -19.65 9.24
C PHE A 46 1.63 -18.89 8.08
N ARG A 47 1.92 -19.28 6.84
CA ARG A 47 1.32 -18.64 5.67
C ARG A 47 -0.20 -18.82 5.64
N GLY A 48 -0.68 -20.03 5.94
CA GLY A 48 -2.11 -20.32 6.01
C GLY A 48 -2.83 -19.54 7.10
N VAL A 49 -2.17 -19.28 8.24
CA VAL A 49 -2.73 -18.44 9.32
C VAL A 49 -2.88 -16.99 8.85
N LEU A 50 -1.85 -16.44 8.19
CA LEU A 50 -1.87 -15.09 7.64
C LEU A 50 -2.92 -14.95 6.53
N ASP A 51 -2.98 -15.89 5.60
CA ASP A 51 -3.98 -15.93 4.53
C ASP A 51 -5.40 -15.99 5.09
N GLY A 52 -5.63 -16.78 6.14
CA GLY A 52 -6.91 -16.84 6.83
C GLY A 52 -7.29 -15.50 7.50
N ALA A 53 -6.33 -14.81 8.11
CA ALA A 53 -6.55 -13.48 8.68
C ALA A 53 -6.90 -12.44 7.60
N ILE A 54 -6.19 -12.46 6.48
CA ILE A 54 -6.43 -11.58 5.34
C ILE A 54 -7.78 -11.87 4.69
N GLY A 55 -8.17 -13.13 4.59
CA GLY A 55 -9.50 -13.52 4.12
C GLY A 55 -10.62 -12.91 4.98
N ARG A 56 -10.49 -12.98 6.32
CA ARG A 56 -11.45 -12.34 7.24
C ARG A 56 -11.45 -10.82 7.10
N PHE A 57 -10.28 -10.20 6.92
CA PHE A 57 -10.16 -8.76 6.71
C PHE A 57 -10.87 -8.33 5.41
N LYS A 58 -10.55 -8.96 4.27
CA LYS A 58 -11.16 -8.64 2.97
C LYS A 58 -12.67 -8.86 2.93
N ALA A 59 -13.19 -9.82 3.70
CA ALA A 59 -14.64 -10.03 3.83
C ALA A 59 -15.36 -8.85 4.50
N ASN A 60 -14.71 -8.17 5.46
CA ASN A 60 -15.25 -7.03 6.16
C ASN A 60 -14.90 -5.68 5.50
N TYR A 61 -13.82 -5.64 4.72
CA TYR A 61 -13.28 -4.44 4.08
C TYR A 61 -13.00 -4.71 2.59
N PRO A 62 -14.04 -4.87 1.76
CA PRO A 62 -13.89 -5.26 0.36
C PRO A 62 -13.26 -4.18 -0.53
N ASP A 63 -13.21 -2.93 -0.06
CA ASP A 63 -12.57 -1.78 -0.71
C ASP A 63 -11.04 -1.73 -0.50
N TYR A 64 -10.50 -2.64 0.30
CA TYR A 64 -9.06 -2.74 0.55
C TYR A 64 -8.40 -3.85 -0.28
N GLU A 65 -7.31 -3.48 -0.93
CA GLU A 65 -6.29 -4.43 -1.36
C GLU A 65 -5.31 -4.70 -0.21
N VAL A 66 -4.78 -5.92 -0.17
CA VAL A 66 -3.76 -6.31 0.81
C VAL A 66 -2.53 -6.80 0.05
N GLU A 67 -1.44 -6.05 0.17
CA GLU A 67 -0.13 -6.38 -0.37
C GLU A 67 0.71 -7.01 0.74
N ILE A 68 1.32 -8.16 0.47
CA ILE A 68 2.11 -8.87 1.47
C ILE A 68 3.53 -9.03 0.94
N ILE A 69 4.50 -8.60 1.74
CA ILE A 69 5.92 -8.81 1.47
C ILE A 69 6.46 -9.76 2.52
N SER A 70 6.63 -11.03 2.12
CA SER A 70 7.21 -12.08 2.96
C SER A 70 8.70 -12.21 2.63
N TYR A 71 9.56 -12.00 3.63
CA TYR A 71 11.02 -12.02 3.43
C TYR A 71 11.64 -13.41 3.52
N GLY A 72 10.89 -14.41 3.99
CA GLY A 72 11.28 -15.82 4.02
C GLY A 72 12.40 -16.20 5.00
N ASP A 73 13.24 -15.26 5.42
CA ASP A 73 14.28 -15.48 6.41
C ASP A 73 14.50 -14.26 7.34
N MET A 74 15.02 -14.55 8.53
CA MET A 74 15.19 -13.53 9.58
C MET A 74 16.27 -12.48 9.25
N SER A 75 17.34 -12.87 8.55
CA SER A 75 18.49 -12.00 8.30
C SER A 75 18.18 -10.92 7.27
N ASN A 76 17.51 -11.31 6.20
CA ASN A 76 16.99 -10.41 5.17
C ASN A 76 15.96 -9.47 5.79
N TYR A 77 14.99 -10.02 6.54
CA TYR A 77 13.97 -9.20 7.19
C TYR A 77 14.57 -8.14 8.11
N LYS A 78 15.46 -8.53 9.04
CA LYS A 78 16.05 -7.57 10.00
C LYS A 78 16.80 -6.45 9.30
N THR A 79 17.53 -6.76 8.23
CA THR A 79 18.26 -5.76 7.45
C THR A 79 17.30 -4.79 6.77
N LYS A 80 16.26 -5.29 6.10
CA LYS A 80 15.28 -4.46 5.39
C LYS A 80 14.40 -3.66 6.35
N PHE A 81 13.99 -4.28 7.46
CA PHE A 81 13.24 -3.63 8.52
C PHE A 81 14.01 -2.46 9.13
N ALA A 82 15.30 -2.65 9.47
CA ALA A 82 16.11 -1.56 10.00
C ALA A 82 16.22 -0.37 9.02
N THR A 83 16.40 -0.65 7.72
CA THR A 83 16.41 0.37 6.66
C THR A 83 15.06 1.10 6.55
N MET A 84 13.95 0.35 6.55
CA MET A 84 12.60 0.89 6.48
C MET A 84 12.29 1.81 7.68
N MET A 85 12.69 1.40 8.89
CA MET A 85 12.54 2.24 10.09
C MET A 85 13.43 3.48 10.03
N ALA A 86 14.67 3.37 9.52
CA ALA A 86 15.55 4.52 9.32
C ALA A 86 15.02 5.51 8.27
N ALA A 87 14.27 5.01 7.28
CA ALA A 87 13.61 5.81 6.25
C ALA A 87 12.28 6.45 6.70
N GLY A 88 11.89 6.26 7.97
CA GLY A 88 10.70 6.89 8.56
C GLY A 88 9.45 6.02 8.57
N ALA A 89 9.61 4.70 8.47
CA ALA A 89 8.54 3.71 8.70
C ALA A 89 7.32 3.81 7.77
N LYS A 90 7.54 4.11 6.49
CA LYS A 90 6.45 4.33 5.51
C LYS A 90 6.22 3.21 4.51
N ASP A 91 7.05 2.18 4.50
CA ASP A 91 6.95 1.11 3.48
C ASP A 91 6.03 -0.04 3.91
N ALA A 92 5.62 -0.08 5.17
CA ALA A 92 4.71 -1.06 5.73
C ALA A 92 3.69 -0.38 6.64
N ASP A 93 2.43 -0.80 6.56
CA ASP A 93 1.35 -0.33 7.43
C ASP A 93 1.19 -1.27 8.63
N VAL A 94 1.43 -2.57 8.41
CA VAL A 94 1.49 -3.61 9.43
C VAL A 94 2.76 -4.42 9.21
N PHE A 95 3.49 -4.74 10.28
CA PHE A 95 4.71 -5.54 10.17
C PHE A 95 4.91 -6.44 11.39
N GLN A 96 5.61 -7.54 11.18
CA GLN A 96 6.06 -8.40 12.27
C GLN A 96 7.15 -7.70 13.11
N THR A 97 7.11 -7.88 14.43
CA THR A 97 8.16 -7.41 15.34
C THR A 97 8.38 -8.41 16.47
N TRP A 98 9.58 -8.42 17.03
CA TRP A 98 9.91 -9.19 18.25
C TRP A 98 9.67 -8.38 19.53
N GLY A 99 9.24 -7.12 19.41
CA GLY A 99 9.07 -6.24 20.55
C GLY A 99 10.39 -5.90 21.24
N GLY A 100 10.33 -5.76 22.56
CA GLY A 100 11.48 -5.48 23.40
C GLY A 100 12.09 -4.09 23.16
N GLY A 101 13.36 -3.93 23.57
CA GLY A 101 14.05 -2.64 23.55
C GLY A 101 14.13 -2.01 22.16
N GLN A 102 14.28 -2.82 21.10
CA GLN A 102 14.35 -2.29 19.75
C GLN A 102 13.02 -1.67 19.30
N LEU A 103 11.88 -2.33 19.56
CA LEU A 103 10.57 -1.75 19.25
C LEU A 103 10.30 -0.51 20.12
N ALA A 104 10.67 -0.54 21.40
CA ALA A 104 10.55 0.61 22.29
C ALA A 104 11.30 1.84 21.75
N MET A 105 12.54 1.66 21.26
CA MET A 105 13.30 2.76 20.64
C MET A 105 12.61 3.37 19.41
N TYR A 106 11.85 2.58 18.64
CA TYR A 106 11.08 3.09 17.51
C TYR A 106 9.79 3.78 17.96
N ALA A 107 9.16 3.30 19.03
CA ALA A 107 8.01 3.94 19.67
C ALA A 107 8.36 5.31 20.24
N ASP A 108 9.47 5.42 20.96
CA ASP A 108 9.97 6.69 21.50
C ASP A 108 10.26 7.73 20.40
N LYS A 109 10.58 7.26 19.19
CA LYS A 109 10.81 8.09 17.99
C LYS A 109 9.52 8.40 17.20
N GLY A 110 8.37 7.92 17.65
CA GLY A 110 7.09 8.09 16.94
C GLY A 110 7.00 7.34 15.61
N LEU A 111 7.82 6.31 15.41
CA LEU A 111 7.85 5.52 14.17
C LEU A 111 6.86 4.36 14.18
N VAL A 112 6.20 4.09 15.31
CA VAL A 112 5.14 3.09 15.43
C VAL A 112 3.93 3.70 16.14
N MET A 113 2.75 3.23 15.76
CA MET A 113 1.49 3.71 16.32
C MET A 113 1.28 3.17 17.75
N ASP A 114 0.88 4.04 18.68
CA ASP A 114 0.39 3.61 20.00
C ASP A 114 -0.98 2.95 19.87
N LEU A 115 -1.05 1.66 20.15
CA LEU A 115 -2.28 0.87 20.09
C LEU A 115 -3.04 0.83 21.44
N THR A 116 -2.50 1.44 22.50
CA THR A 116 -3.15 1.49 23.82
C THR A 116 -4.60 1.98 23.78
N PRO A 117 -4.96 3.02 22.98
CA PRO A 117 -6.35 3.45 22.86
C PRO A 117 -7.25 2.36 22.24
N SER A 118 -6.76 1.67 21.22
CA SER A 118 -7.50 0.61 20.49
C SER A 118 -7.67 -0.67 21.32
N MET A 119 -6.83 -0.90 22.32
CA MET A 119 -6.94 -2.08 23.21
C MET A 119 -7.98 -1.91 24.32
N LYS A 120 -8.46 -0.67 24.56
CA LYS A 120 -9.48 -0.39 25.60
C LYS A 120 -10.91 -0.47 25.07
N SER A 121 -11.09 -0.40 23.76
CA SER A 121 -12.34 -0.79 23.12
C SER A 121 -12.40 -2.32 23.08
N GLU A 122 -13.46 -2.91 23.62
CA GLU A 122 -13.74 -4.34 23.39
C GLU A 122 -13.86 -4.58 21.88
N GLY A 123 -13.20 -5.64 21.39
CA GLY A 123 -13.26 -6.08 20.00
C GLY A 123 -14.50 -6.90 19.71
#